data_AF-A0A084ENJ3-F1
#
_entry.id   AF-A0A084ENJ3-F1
#
_cell.length_a   1.000
_cell.length_b   1.000
_cell.length_c   1.000
_cell.angle_alpha   90.00
_cell.angle_beta   90.00
_cell.angle_gamma   90.00
#
_symmetry.space_group_name_H-M   'P 1'
#
loop_
_entity.id
_entity.type
_entity.pdbx_description
1 polymer ?
#
loop_
_entity_poly.entity_id
_entity_poly.type
_entity_poly.pdbx_seq_one_letter_code
_entity_poly.pdbx_strand_id
1 'polypeptide(L)'
;MKIAGFWRRVFKTIIDSLSLVFTLGIYLIIFIILYIKGSPSWGMRITNTKYSSKKMGRLALWRFLFWLLRFVTLGIILIIDVIRIILKKGTFAEKKADNYIIVN
;
A
#
# COMPACT_ATOMS: atom_id res chain seq x y z
N MET A 1 -29.16 -4.30 -5.30
CA MET A 1 -28.90 -2.85 -5.12
C MET A 1 -29.76 -2.09 -6.13
N LYS A 2 -30.67 -1.23 -5.66
CA LYS A 2 -31.09 -0.08 -6.51
C LYS A 2 -29.80 0.64 -6.93
N ILE A 3 -29.68 1.02 -8.19
CA ILE A 3 -28.49 1.64 -8.81
C ILE A 3 -27.93 2.82 -7.96
N ALA A 4 -28.78 3.44 -7.15
CA ALA A 4 -28.44 4.44 -6.14
C ALA A 4 -27.51 3.88 -5.04
N GLY A 5 -26.20 3.94 -5.26
CA GLY A 5 -25.16 3.65 -4.26
C GLY A 5 -24.02 2.77 -4.75
N PHE A 6 -24.21 2.05 -5.86
CA PHE A 6 -23.17 1.19 -6.44
C PHE A 6 -21.98 2.00 -6.96
N TRP A 7 -22.25 2.98 -7.82
CA TRP A 7 -21.20 3.86 -8.39
C TRP A 7 -20.46 4.63 -7.31
N ARG A 8 -21.16 5.13 -6.29
CA ARG A 8 -20.54 5.81 -5.13
C ARG A 8 -19.52 4.92 -4.42
N ARG A 9 -19.80 3.63 -4.28
CA ARG A 9 -18.90 2.65 -3.65
C ARG A 9 -17.69 2.35 -4.52
N VAL A 10 -17.90 2.14 -5.82
CA VAL A 10 -16.81 1.96 -6.79
C VAL A 10 -15.86 3.16 -6.75
N PHE A 11 -16.39 4.39 -6.86
CA PHE A 11 -15.58 5.61 -6.81
C PHE A 11 -14.83 5.76 -5.49
N LYS A 12 -15.48 5.52 -4.34
CA LYS A 12 -14.83 5.58 -3.03
C LYS A 12 -13.64 4.60 -2.96
N THR A 13 -13.85 3.35 -3.35
CA THR A 13 -12.78 2.34 -3.32
C THR A 13 -11.63 2.69 -4.25
N ILE A 14 -11.91 3.23 -5.43
CA ILE A 14 -10.85 3.69 -6.36
C ILE A 14 -10.04 4.83 -5.72
N ILE A 15 -10.71 5.83 -5.14
CA ILE A 15 -10.03 6.97 -4.49
C ILE A 15 -9.18 6.53 -3.29
N ASP A 16 -9.71 5.65 -2.44
CA ASP A 16 -8.99 5.11 -1.28
C ASP A 16 -7.77 4.30 -1.74
N SER A 17 -7.93 3.49 -2.79
CA SER A 17 -6.85 2.69 -3.40
C SER A 17 -5.75 3.59 -3.99
N LEU A 18 -6.13 4.63 -4.74
CA LEU A 18 -5.19 5.60 -5.31
C LEU A 18 -4.44 6.34 -4.21
N SER A 19 -5.13 6.83 -3.18
CA SER A 19 -4.52 7.50 -2.03
C SER A 19 -3.46 6.64 -1.35
N LEU A 20 -3.75 5.33 -1.19
CA LEU A 20 -2.82 4.37 -0.63
C LEU A 20 -1.58 4.19 -1.52
N VAL A 21 -1.77 3.98 -2.83
CA VAL A 21 -0.67 3.84 -3.80
C VAL A 21 0.22 5.08 -3.83
N PHE A 22 -0.37 6.27 -3.86
CA PHE A 22 0.37 7.54 -3.82
C PHE A 22 1.18 7.70 -2.53
N THR A 23 0.59 7.39 -1.37
CA THR A 23 1.26 7.49 -0.08
C THR A 23 2.48 6.57 -0.01
N LEU A 24 2.35 5.32 -0.46
CA LEU A 24 3.47 4.38 -0.53
C LEU A 24 4.54 4.86 -1.54
N GLY A 25 4.11 5.44 -2.66
CA GLY A 25 5.01 5.97 -3.70
C GLY A 25 5.89 7.11 -3.18
N ILE A 26 5.29 8.06 -2.46
CA ILE A 26 6.02 9.16 -1.80
C ILE A 26 7.05 8.60 -0.81
N TYR A 27 6.68 7.58 -0.02
CA TYR A 27 7.58 6.95 0.94
C TYR A 27 8.81 6.31 0.27
N LEU A 28 8.60 5.67 -0.88
CA LEU A 28 9.68 5.09 -1.69
C LEU A 28 10.63 6.19 -2.22
N ILE A 29 10.09 7.30 -2.72
CA ILE A 29 10.88 8.43 -3.22
C ILE A 29 11.74 9.02 -2.10
N ILE A 30 11.15 9.28 -0.93
CA ILE A 30 11.89 9.80 0.23
C ILE A 30 13.01 8.84 0.64
N PHE A 31 12.74 7.54 0.65
CA PHE A 31 13.76 6.52 0.94
C PHE A 31 14.93 6.56 -0.05
N ILE A 32 14.66 6.67 -1.36
CA ILE A 32 15.69 6.78 -2.41
C ILE A 32 16.54 8.03 -2.19
N ILE A 33 15.91 9.18 -1.93
CA ILE A 33 16.63 10.45 -1.68
C ILE A 33 17.54 10.33 -0.45
N LEU A 34 17.02 9.78 0.68
CA LEU A 34 17.81 9.60 1.90
C LEU A 34 18.96 8.62 1.70
N TYR A 35 18.75 7.57 0.91
CA TYR A 35 19.79 6.61 0.56
C TYR A 35 20.91 7.25 -0.25
N ILE A 36 20.60 8.01 -1.30
CA ILE A 36 21.59 8.72 -2.14
C ILE A 36 22.35 9.76 -1.32
N LYS A 37 21.67 10.50 -0.43
CA LYS A 37 22.30 11.49 0.45
C LYS A 37 23.12 10.88 1.59
N GLY A 38 23.14 9.55 1.75
CA GLY A 38 23.78 8.89 2.90
C GLY A 38 23.23 9.35 4.26
N SER A 39 22.02 9.92 4.28
CA SER A 39 21.46 10.60 5.44
C SER A 39 20.71 9.63 6.35
N PRO A 40 20.88 9.72 7.69
CA PRO A 40 20.26 8.79 8.63
C PRO A 40 18.75 8.85 8.55
N SER A 41 18.17 7.69 8.25
CA SER A 41 16.73 7.49 8.35
C SER A 41 16.25 7.75 9.78
N TRP A 42 14.98 8.14 9.92
CA TRP A 42 14.36 8.40 11.23
C TRP A 42 14.57 7.26 12.22
N GLY A 43 14.44 6.00 11.78
CA GLY A 43 14.73 4.84 12.64
C GLY A 43 16.16 4.81 13.16
N MET A 44 17.15 5.15 12.33
CA MET A 44 18.55 5.19 12.75
C MET A 44 18.84 6.34 13.72
N ARG A 45 18.13 7.46 13.58
CA ARG A 45 18.21 8.57 14.55
C ARG A 45 17.66 8.16 15.91
N ILE A 46 16.56 7.40 15.93
CA ILE A 46 15.93 6.90 17.15
C ILE A 46 16.81 5.83 17.83
N THR A 47 17.42 4.93 17.05
CA THR A 47 18.24 3.84 17.59
C THR A 47 19.71 4.21 17.82
N ASN A 48 20.09 5.48 17.57
CA ASN A 48 21.47 5.97 17.69
C ASN A 48 22.52 5.12 16.92
N THR A 49 22.08 4.46 15.84
CA THR A 49 22.92 3.56 15.05
C THR A 49 23.63 4.33 13.93
N LYS A 50 24.95 4.18 13.83
CA LYS A 50 25.76 4.82 12.78
C LYS A 50 25.80 3.98 11.50
N TYR A 51 26.00 4.65 10.36
CA TYR A 51 26.16 3.99 9.06
C TYR A 51 27.46 3.18 8.97
N SER A 52 27.37 1.95 8.46
CA SER A 52 28.52 1.14 8.07
C SER A 52 28.57 0.99 6.55
N SER A 53 29.56 1.61 5.90
CA SER A 53 29.77 1.64 4.44
C SER A 53 29.70 0.25 3.78
N LYS A 54 30.29 -0.78 4.38
CA LYS A 54 30.42 -2.12 3.76
C LYS A 54 29.12 -2.90 3.55
N LYS A 55 28.03 -2.61 4.29
CA LYS A 55 26.77 -3.39 4.24
C LYS A 55 25.56 -2.57 3.77
N MET A 56 25.79 -1.31 3.40
CA MET A 56 24.75 -0.31 3.14
C MET A 56 23.93 -0.62 1.88
N GLY A 57 24.60 -0.97 0.77
CA GLY A 57 23.92 -1.33 -0.48
C GLY A 57 23.04 -2.58 -0.33
N ARG A 58 23.52 -3.58 0.42
CA ARG A 58 22.74 -4.80 0.67
C ARG A 58 21.48 -4.52 1.51
N LEU A 59 21.58 -3.70 2.56
CA LEU A 59 20.43 -3.31 3.38
C LEU A 59 19.41 -2.48 2.59
N ALA A 60 19.87 -1.56 1.75
CA ALA A 60 19.00 -0.76 0.92
C ALA A 60 18.29 -1.58 -0.16
N LEU A 61 19.00 -2.51 -0.78
CA LEU A 61 18.43 -3.46 -1.75
C LEU A 61 17.37 -4.36 -1.09
N TRP A 62 17.62 -4.87 0.11
CA TRP A 62 16.60 -5.64 0.86
C TRP A 62 15.37 -4.80 1.20
N ARG A 63 15.56 -3.56 1.65
CA ARG A 63 14.44 -2.63 1.88
C ARG A 63 13.66 -2.35 0.60
N PHE A 64 14.36 -2.15 -0.52
CA PHE A 64 13.74 -1.90 -1.81
C PHE A 64 12.94 -3.12 -2.29
N LEU A 65 13.52 -4.32 -2.23
CA LEU A 65 12.84 -5.57 -2.59
C LEU A 65 11.61 -5.82 -1.70
N PHE A 66 11.73 -5.54 -0.39
CA PHE A 66 10.60 -5.62 0.53
C PHE A 66 9.47 -4.66 0.16
N TRP A 67 9.80 -3.42 -0.19
CA TRP A 67 8.82 -2.43 -0.66
C TRP A 67 8.17 -2.86 -1.97
N LEU A 68 8.95 -3.40 -2.91
CA LEU A 68 8.46 -3.89 -4.20
C LEU A 68 7.48 -5.07 -4.00
N LEU A 69 7.83 -6.04 -3.16
CA LEU A 69 6.92 -7.12 -2.77
C LEU A 69 5.63 -6.56 -2.15
N ARG A 70 5.72 -5.58 -1.26
CA ARG A 70 4.56 -4.95 -0.63
C ARG A 70 3.64 -4.27 -1.64
N PHE A 71 4.23 -3.57 -2.62
CA PHE A 71 3.49 -2.94 -3.72
C PHE A 71 2.76 -3.97 -4.57
N VAL A 72 3.41 -5.07 -4.92
CA VAL A 72 2.79 -6.15 -5.69
C VAL A 72 1.66 -6.79 -4.90
N THR A 73 1.88 -7.17 -3.65
CA THR A 73 0.85 -7.81 -2.82
C THR A 73 -0.35 -6.89 -2.59
N LEU A 74 -0.11 -5.62 -2.21
CA LEU A 74 -1.19 -4.66 -2.00
C LEU A 74 -1.91 -4.32 -3.31
N GLY A 75 -1.17 -4.15 -4.41
CA GLY A 75 -1.75 -3.92 -5.73
C GLY A 75 -2.71 -5.03 -6.15
N ILE A 76 -2.30 -6.29 -5.98
CA ILE A 76 -3.15 -7.46 -6.27
C ILE A 76 -4.43 -7.43 -5.41
N ILE A 77 -4.31 -7.17 -4.10
CA ILE A 77 -5.47 -7.11 -3.20
C ILE A 77 -6.45 -6.02 -3.62
N LEU A 78 -5.96 -4.82 -3.95
CA LEU A 78 -6.80 -3.70 -4.38
C LEU A 78 -7.52 -4.00 -5.70
N ILE A 79 -6.83 -4.63 -6.66
CA ILE A 79 -7.44 -5.07 -7.93
C ILE A 79 -8.56 -6.09 -7.66
N ILE A 80 -8.32 -7.08 -6.80
CA ILE A 80 -9.33 -8.08 -6.46
C ILE A 80 -10.53 -7.41 -5.77
N ASP A 81 -10.31 -6.44 -4.88
CA ASP A 81 -11.41 -5.72 -4.23
C ASP A 81 -12.27 -4.93 -5.22
N VAL A 82 -11.65 -4.27 -6.22
CA VAL A 82 -12.38 -3.60 -7.30
C VAL A 82 -13.23 -4.61 -8.10
N ILE A 83 -12.65 -5.75 -8.50
CA ILE A 83 -13.38 -6.81 -9.21
C ILE A 83 -14.55 -7.34 -8.37
N ARG A 84 -14.33 -7.58 -7.07
CA ARG A 84 -15.37 -8.10 -6.17
C ARG A 84 -16.50 -7.11 -5.95
N ILE A 85 -16.21 -5.80 -5.92
CA ILE A 85 -17.25 -4.76 -5.90
C ILE A 85 -18.06 -4.79 -7.20
N ILE A 86 -17.40 -4.89 -8.37
CA ILE A 86 -18.09 -4.98 -9.67
C ILE A 86 -19.02 -6.20 -9.72
N LEU A 87 -18.56 -7.34 -9.22
CA LEU A 87 -19.34 -8.57 -9.10
C LEU A 87 -20.39 -8.54 -7.98
N LYS A 88 -20.55 -7.41 -7.27
CA LYS A 88 -21.46 -7.23 -6.12
C LYS A 88 -21.23 -8.21 -4.97
N LYS A 89 -20.03 -8.81 -4.86
CA LYS A 89 -19.64 -9.79 -3.84
C LYS A 89 -19.02 -9.17 -2.58
N GLY A 90 -18.92 -7.84 -2.52
CA GLY A 90 -18.28 -7.08 -1.43
C GLY A 90 -16.76 -7.24 -1.36
N THR A 91 -16.09 -6.29 -0.73
CA THR A 91 -14.63 -6.28 -0.52
C THR A 91 -14.19 -7.32 0.51
N PHE A 92 -12.88 -7.58 0.61
CA PHE A 92 -12.30 -8.37 1.70
C PHE A 92 -12.55 -7.76 3.07
N ALA A 93 -12.50 -6.43 3.18
CA ALA A 93 -12.77 -5.74 4.44
C ALA A 93 -14.21 -5.94 4.92
N GLU A 94 -15.18 -5.84 4.01
CA GLU A 94 -16.59 -6.03 4.36
C GLU A 94 -16.92 -7.49 4.67
N LYS A 95 -16.28 -8.43 3.96
CA LYS A 95 -16.36 -9.86 4.30
C LYS A 95 -15.77 -10.14 5.67
N LYS A 96 -14.69 -9.47 6.07
CA LYS A 96 -14.07 -9.64 7.39
C LYS A 96 -14.88 -9.00 8.52
N ALA A 97 -15.55 -7.89 8.23
CA ALA A 97 -16.36 -7.16 9.20
C ALA A 97 -17.79 -7.72 9.35
N ASP A 98 -18.10 -8.84 8.69
CA ASP A 98 -19.45 -9.40 8.52
C ASP A 98 -20.50 -8.37 8.10
N ASN A 99 -20.06 -7.29 7.44
CA ASN A 99 -20.92 -6.20 7.01
C ASN A 99 -21.43 -6.49 5.60
N TYR A 100 -22.15 -7.61 5.51
CA TYR A 100 -22.61 -8.21 4.28
C TYR A 100 -23.81 -7.46 3.72
N ILE A 101 -23.58 -6.55 2.79
CA ILE A 101 -24.62 -6.18 1.83
C ILE A 101 -24.64 -7.29 0.75
N ILE A 102 -25.14 -8.47 1.12
CA ILE A 102 -25.46 -9.55 0.16
C ILE A 102 -26.67 -9.07 -0.63
N VAL A 103 -26.43 -8.79 -1.90
CA VAL A 103 -27.50 -8.52 -2.86
C VAL A 103 -27.96 -9.88 -3.38
N ASN A 104 -29.13 -10.35 -2.91
CA ASN A 104 -29.96 -11.24 -3.72
C ASN A 104 -30.44 -10.47 -4.97
#